data_AF-A0A4Y2FBH1-F1
#
_entry.id   AF-A0A4Y2FBH1-F1
#
_cell.length_a   1.000
_cell.length_b   1.000
_cell.length_c   1.000
_cell.angle_alpha   90.00
_cell.angle_beta   90.00
_cell.angle_gamma   90.00
#
_symmetry.space_group_name_H-M   'P 1'
#
loop_
_entity.id
_entity.type
_entity.pdbx_description
1 polymer ?
#
loop_
_entity_poly.entity_id
_entity_poly.type
_entity_poly.pdbx_seq_one_letter_code
_entity_poly.pdbx_strand_id
1 'polypeptide(L)'
;MFERLHRCLCETGSFVTGMHDTGRGRSVRTPQVVEDILQGVGDRPDISTREVSRAVNVPHSIVWRVLRDEGLHSYHVQKVQAFIPADYATRVEFARWFLQQLEAQPDFSAHVLFTDESTFAREAISNTHNLHVFF
;
A
#
# COMPACT_ATOMS: atom_id res chain seq x y z
N MET A 1 14.61 17.90 -36.89
CA MET A 1 14.79 16.95 -35.75
C MET A 1 15.62 15.73 -36.16
N PHE A 2 15.36 15.11 -37.31
CA PHE A 2 16.06 13.90 -37.77
C PHE A 2 17.51 14.10 -38.25
N GLU A 3 17.89 15.28 -38.73
CA GLU A 3 19.25 15.54 -39.24
C GLU A 3 20.34 15.38 -38.17
N ARG A 4 20.05 15.77 -36.93
CA ARG A 4 20.99 15.62 -35.81
C ARG A 4 21.23 14.16 -35.48
N LEU A 5 20.18 13.34 -35.46
CA LEU A 5 20.29 11.90 -35.21
C LEU A 5 21.06 11.20 -36.33
N HIS A 6 20.76 11.54 -37.59
CA HIS A 6 21.46 11.00 -38.75
C HIS A 6 22.96 11.30 -38.70
N ARG A 7 23.34 12.54 -38.40
CA ARG A 7 24.73 12.94 -38.25
C ARG A 7 25.45 12.19 -37.12
N CYS A 8 24.85 12.09 -35.93
CA CYS A 8 25.45 11.37 -34.79
C CYS A 8 25.69 9.89 -35.11
N LEU A 9 24.78 9.24 -35.84
CA LEU A 9 24.92 7.87 -36.30
C LEU A 9 26.10 7.72 -37.27
N CYS A 10 26.23 8.62 -38.26
CA CYS A 10 27.28 8.55 -39.27
C CYS A 10 28.68 8.88 -38.73
N GLU A 11 28.80 9.85 -37.82
CA GLU A 11 30.11 10.36 -37.39
C GLU A 11 30.67 9.64 -36.16
N THR A 12 29.80 9.27 -35.22
CA THR A 12 30.22 8.76 -33.91
C THR A 12 29.58 7.44 -33.52
N GLY A 13 28.53 6.99 -34.23
CA GLY A 13 27.80 5.76 -33.93
C GLY A 13 27.09 5.74 -32.56
N SER A 14 27.01 6.88 -31.89
CA SER A 14 26.55 7.00 -30.50
C SER A 14 25.51 8.10 -30.37
N PHE A 15 24.44 7.81 -29.62
CA PHE A 15 23.35 8.74 -29.33
C PHE A 15 23.42 9.27 -27.90
N VAL A 16 24.62 9.42 -27.33
CA VAL A 16 24.78 9.97 -25.98
C VAL A 16 24.30 11.42 -26.00
N THR A 17 23.08 11.65 -25.53
CA THR A 17 22.66 12.96 -25.09
C THR A 17 23.54 13.31 -23.91
N GLY A 18 24.39 14.32 -24.05
CA GLY A 18 25.19 14.87 -22.97
C GLY A 18 24.30 15.50 -21.89
N MET A 19 23.53 14.70 -21.17
CA MET A 19 22.99 15.05 -19.88
C MET A 19 24.14 14.89 -18.90
N HIS A 20 25.06 15.86 -18.92
CA HIS A 20 25.78 16.15 -17.69
C HIS A 20 24.74 16.41 -16.60
N ASP A 21 25.01 15.91 -15.39
CA ASP A 21 24.27 16.17 -14.15
C ASP A 21 24.00 17.67 -13.95
N THR A 22 23.01 18.18 -14.67
CA THR A 22 22.53 19.56 -14.64
C THR A 22 21.34 19.69 -13.71
N GLY A 23 20.92 18.58 -13.09
CA GLY A 23 19.98 18.58 -11.98
C GLY A 23 20.61 19.22 -10.75
N ARG A 24 19.79 19.95 -9.99
CA ARG A 24 20.16 20.44 -8.65
C ARG A 24 20.65 19.25 -7.82
N GLY A 25 21.89 19.31 -7.36
CA GLY A 25 22.49 18.25 -6.55
C GLY A 25 21.57 17.85 -5.40
N ARG A 26 21.45 16.54 -5.15
CA ARG A 26 20.61 15.97 -4.09
C ARG A 26 21.23 16.25 -2.71
N SER A 27 21.34 17.50 -2.28
CA SER A 27 22.02 17.86 -1.03
C SER A 27 21.33 17.32 0.22
N VAL A 28 20.03 17.00 0.12
CA VAL A 28 19.20 16.52 1.25
C VAL A 28 19.10 14.99 1.29
N ARG A 29 19.32 14.28 0.17
CA ARG A 29 19.22 12.82 0.11
C ARG A 29 20.60 12.19 0.21
N THR A 30 21.22 12.35 1.37
CA THR A 30 22.44 11.62 1.71
C THR A 30 22.09 10.15 1.99
N PRO A 31 23.05 9.21 1.84
CA PRO A 31 22.82 7.81 2.21
C PRO A 31 22.32 7.66 3.65
N GLN A 32 22.85 8.48 4.58
CA GLN A 32 22.41 8.48 5.97
C GLN A 32 20.92 8.83 6.11
N VAL A 33 20.44 9.88 5.44
CA VAL A 33 19.02 10.28 5.48
C VAL A 33 18.12 9.19 4.92
N VAL A 34 18.57 8.48 3.87
CA VAL A 34 17.81 7.35 3.32
C VAL A 34 17.70 6.24 4.35
N GLU A 35 18.82 5.88 4.99
CA GLU A 35 18.84 4.86 6.04
C GLU A 35 17.94 5.24 7.22
N ASP A 36 18.02 6.48 7.72
CA ASP A 36 17.21 6.96 8.83
C ASP A 36 15.70 6.89 8.51
N ILE A 37 15.32 7.19 7.26
CA ILE A 37 13.93 7.05 6.78
C ILE A 37 13.50 5.58 6.76
N LEU A 38 14.33 4.71 6.18
CA LEU A 38 14.01 3.29 6.05
C LEU A 38 13.95 2.58 7.40
N GLN A 39 14.88 2.90 8.30
CA GLN A 39 14.86 2.40 9.66
C GLN A 39 13.60 2.86 10.40
N GLY A 40 13.22 4.14 10.30
CA GLY A 40 12.01 4.65 10.93
C GLY A 40 10.72 3.96 10.45
N VAL A 41 10.64 3.64 9.15
CA VAL A 41 9.51 2.88 8.59
C VAL A 41 9.61 1.39 8.92
N GLY A 42 10.81 0.81 8.96
CA GLY A 42 11.02 -0.59 9.37
C GLY A 42 10.62 -0.84 10.82
N ASP A 43 10.97 0.08 11.73
CA ASP A 43 10.65 -0.01 13.16
C ASP A 43 9.15 0.20 13.42
N ARG A 44 8.51 1.12 12.68
CA ARG A 44 7.07 1.36 12.73
C ARG A 44 6.46 1.50 11.34
N PRO A 45 6.04 0.40 10.72
CA PRO A 45 5.45 0.42 9.39
C PRO A 45 4.17 1.27 9.26
N ASP A 46 3.47 1.57 10.35
CA ASP A 46 2.26 2.40 10.39
C ASP A 46 2.52 3.91 10.58
N ILE A 47 3.79 4.31 10.65
CA ILE A 47 4.18 5.71 10.84
C ILE A 47 3.76 6.58 9.65
N SER A 48 3.21 7.76 9.95
CA SER A 48 2.92 8.69 8.86
C SER A 48 4.21 9.26 8.26
N THR A 49 4.25 9.43 6.94
CA THR A 49 5.38 10.09 6.25
C THR A 49 5.68 11.50 6.79
N ARG A 50 4.69 12.19 7.37
CA ARG A 50 4.89 13.49 8.04
C ARG A 50 5.62 13.36 9.38
N GLU A 51 5.38 12.29 10.13
CA GLU A 51 6.11 12.01 11.36
C GLU A 51 7.57 11.67 11.05
N VAL A 52 7.83 10.81 10.07
CA VAL A 52 9.20 10.50 9.61
C VAL A 52 9.93 11.78 9.17
N SER A 53 9.24 12.63 8.39
CA SER A 53 9.77 13.93 7.95
C SER A 53 10.20 14.82 9.11
N ARG A 54 9.43 14.86 10.20
CA ARG A 54 9.77 15.62 11.41
C ARG A 54 10.91 14.99 12.21
N ALA A 55 10.93 13.66 12.30
CA ALA A 55 11.96 12.91 13.02
C ALA A 55 13.34 13.05 12.36
N VAL A 56 13.41 12.91 11.03
CA VAL A 56 14.65 12.99 10.24
C VAL A 56 14.98 14.43 9.82
N ASN A 57 14.08 15.39 10.09
CA ASN A 57 14.22 16.80 9.72
C ASN A 57 14.44 17.03 8.21
N VAL A 58 13.62 16.39 7.38
CA VAL A 58 13.67 16.52 5.92
C VAL A 58 12.28 16.86 5.36
N PRO A 59 12.18 17.50 4.18
CA PRO A 59 10.89 17.74 3.56
C PRO A 59 10.12 16.44 3.31
N HIS A 60 8.82 16.46 3.59
CA HIS A 60 7.89 15.34 3.38
C HIS A 60 7.98 14.71 1.98
N SER A 61 8.23 15.51 0.94
CA SER A 61 8.42 15.03 -0.43
C SER A 61 9.64 14.13 -0.62
N ILE A 62 10.68 14.30 0.22
CA ILE A 62 11.89 13.44 0.19
C ILE A 62 11.55 12.06 0.75
N VAL A 63 10.82 12.00 1.86
CA VAL A 63 10.36 10.73 2.46
C VAL A 63 9.57 9.94 1.44
N TRP A 64 8.58 10.54 0.78
CA TRP A 64 7.80 9.87 -0.27
C TRP A 64 8.64 9.37 -1.44
N ARG A 65 9.67 10.13 -1.84
CA ARG A 65 10.55 9.72 -2.93
C ARG A 65 11.44 8.55 -2.52
N VAL A 66 11.97 8.57 -1.31
CA VAL A 66 12.77 7.47 -0.76
C VAL A 66 11.92 6.20 -0.69
N LEU A 67 10.75 6.25 -0.05
CA LEU A 67 9.87 5.08 0.06
C LEU A 67 9.49 4.50 -1.31
N ARG A 68 9.17 5.37 -2.28
CA ARG A 68 8.85 4.93 -3.65
C ARG A 68 10.03 4.26 -4.34
N ASP A 69 11.22 4.85 -4.24
CA ASP A 69 12.41 4.34 -4.92
C ASP A 69 12.86 3.00 -4.31
N GLU A 70 12.59 2.77 -3.03
CA GLU A 70 12.84 1.51 -2.31
C GLU A 70 11.67 0.52 -2.40
N GLY A 71 10.61 0.84 -3.16
CA GLY A 71 9.48 -0.05 -3.40
C GLY A 71 8.47 -0.17 -2.24
N LEU A 72 8.57 0.68 -1.22
CA LEU A 72 7.67 0.69 -0.07
C LEU A 72 6.38 1.46 -0.40
N HIS A 73 5.25 0.77 -0.30
CA HIS A 73 3.93 1.29 -0.61
C HIS A 73 3.04 1.32 0.63
N SER A 74 2.25 2.38 0.78
CA SER A 74 1.26 2.47 1.85
C SER A 74 0.02 1.64 1.50
N TYR A 75 -0.34 0.70 2.35
CA TYR A 75 -1.58 -0.08 2.27
C TYR A 75 -2.53 0.33 3.39
N HIS A 76 -3.80 0.56 3.06
CA HIS A 76 -4.80 0.80 4.09
C HIS A 76 -5.14 -0.49 4.83
N VAL A 77 -5.17 -0.42 6.16
CA VAL A 77 -5.54 -1.58 6.98
C VAL A 77 -7.05 -1.78 6.90
N GLN A 78 -7.45 -2.90 6.34
CA GLN A 78 -8.84 -3.33 6.32
C GLN A 78 -9.16 -4.08 7.62
N LYS A 79 -10.15 -3.59 8.37
CA LYS A 79 -10.72 -4.35 9.48
C LYS A 79 -11.51 -5.52 8.90
N VAL A 80 -11.07 -6.73 9.20
CA VAL A 80 -11.78 -7.98 8.89
C VAL A 80 -12.31 -8.60 10.17
N GLN A 81 -13.30 -9.49 10.05
CA GLN A 81 -13.82 -10.23 11.18
C GLN A 81 -12.68 -11.06 11.82
N ALA A 82 -12.52 -10.94 13.14
CA ALA A 82 -11.53 -11.71 13.87
C ALA A 82 -12.05 -13.14 14.10
N PHE A 83 -11.61 -14.08 13.27
CA PHE A 83 -11.92 -15.51 13.42
C PHE A 83 -10.95 -16.20 14.36
N ILE A 84 -11.48 -17.05 15.24
CA ILE A 84 -10.68 -17.99 16.02
C ILE A 84 -10.52 -19.32 15.25
N PRO A 85 -9.48 -20.12 15.50
CA PRO A 85 -9.24 -21.39 14.81
C PRO A 85 -10.45 -22.34 14.76
N ALA A 86 -11.30 -22.31 15.78
CA ALA A 86 -12.52 -23.12 15.83
C ALA A 86 -13.57 -22.70 14.78
N ASP A 87 -13.63 -21.42 14.41
CA ASP A 87 -14.65 -20.90 13.49
C ASP A 87 -14.47 -21.42 12.06
N TYR A 88 -13.24 -21.65 11.63
CA TYR A 88 -12.94 -21.98 10.23
C TYR A 88 -13.64 -23.25 9.77
N ALA A 89 -13.61 -24.31 10.58
CA ALA A 89 -14.24 -25.58 10.24
C ALA A 89 -15.76 -25.43 10.17
N THR A 90 -16.38 -24.87 11.21
CA THR A 90 -17.83 -24.66 11.29
C THR A 90 -18.36 -23.79 10.16
N ARG A 91 -17.63 -22.72 9.78
CA ARG A 91 -18.05 -21.86 8.67
C ARG A 91 -17.98 -22.57 7.33
N VAL A 92 -16.96 -23.40 7.10
CA VAL A 92 -16.86 -24.21 5.89
C VAL A 92 -17.95 -25.27 5.83
N GLU A 93 -18.24 -25.93 6.94
CA GLU A 93 -19.34 -26.91 7.04
C GLU A 93 -20.69 -26.26 6.74
N PHE A 94 -20.98 -25.10 7.34
CA PHE A 94 -22.19 -24.33 7.06
C PHE A 94 -22.28 -23.96 5.58
N ALA A 95 -21.20 -23.44 4.98
CA ALA A 95 -21.19 -23.06 3.57
C ALA A 95 -21.47 -24.26 2.66
N ARG A 96 -20.86 -25.42 2.93
CA ARG A 96 -21.11 -26.66 2.18
C ARG A 96 -22.55 -27.13 2.32
N TRP A 97 -23.08 -27.13 3.54
CA TRP A 97 -24.47 -27.48 3.80
C TRP A 97 -25.42 -26.55 3.04
N PHE A 98 -25.18 -25.23 3.06
CA PHE A 98 -26.01 -24.25 2.37
C PHE A 98 -26.00 -24.46 0.85
N LEU A 99 -24.84 -24.78 0.26
CA LEU A 99 -24.72 -25.12 -1.16
C LEU A 99 -25.52 -26.39 -1.51
N GLN A 100 -25.49 -27.42 -0.66
CA GLN A 100 -26.30 -28.63 -0.87
C GLN A 100 -27.80 -28.34 -0.83
N GLN A 101 -28.25 -27.42 0.03
CA GLN A 101 -29.66 -27.00 0.05
C GLN A 101 -30.05 -26.29 -1.26
N LEU A 102 -29.16 -25.46 -1.81
CA LEU A 102 -29.38 -24.81 -3.10
C LEU A 102 -29.43 -25.79 -4.27
N GLU A 103 -28.65 -26.88 -4.24
CA GLU A 103 -28.70 -27.93 -5.25
C GLU A 103 -30.02 -28.73 -5.19
N ALA A 104 -30.48 -29.05 -3.98
CA ALA A 104 -31.73 -29.77 -3.78
C ALA A 104 -32.97 -28.91 -4.10
N GLN A 105 -32.90 -27.63 -3.77
CA GLN A 105 -33.98 -26.67 -3.97
C GLN A 105 -33.39 -25.32 -4.45
N PRO A 106 -33.46 -25.00 -5.76
CA PRO A 106 -32.86 -23.79 -6.32
C PRO A 106 -33.34 -22.48 -5.69
N ASP A 107 -34.57 -22.44 -5.17
CA ASP A 107 -35.18 -21.28 -4.51
C ASP A 107 -35.03 -21.29 -2.98
N PHE A 108 -34.20 -22.18 -2.42
CA PHE A 108 -34.00 -22.29 -0.96
C PHE A 108 -33.59 -20.96 -0.33
N SER A 109 -32.66 -20.22 -0.96
CA SER A 109 -32.19 -18.93 -0.44
C SER A 109 -33.30 -17.88 -0.29
N ALA A 110 -34.34 -17.92 -1.12
CA ALA A 110 -35.48 -17.00 -1.04
C ALA A 110 -36.37 -17.27 0.18
N HIS A 111 -36.25 -18.44 0.80
CA HIS A 111 -37.00 -18.86 1.98
C HIS A 111 -36.24 -18.68 3.29
N VAL A 112 -34.98 -18.20 3.24
CA VAL A 112 -34.14 -18.00 4.43
C VAL A 112 -34.20 -16.52 4.84
N LEU A 113 -34.60 -16.27 6.09
CA LEU A 113 -34.54 -14.95 6.71
C LEU A 113 -33.37 -14.91 7.69
N PHE A 114 -32.36 -14.08 7.39
CA PHE A 114 -31.28 -13.78 8.33
C PHE A 114 -31.64 -12.56 9.16
N THR A 115 -31.48 -12.66 10.47
CA THR A 115 -31.67 -11.56 11.42
C THR A 115 -30.39 -11.32 12.18
N ASP A 116 -30.07 -10.06 12.44
CA ASP A 116 -28.91 -9.65 13.24
C ASP A 116 -29.33 -8.52 14.19
N GLU A 117 -28.58 -8.35 15.27
CA GLU A 117 -28.77 -7.26 16.23
C GLU A 117 -27.61 -6.27 16.10
N SER A 118 -27.92 -5.02 15.78
CA SER A 118 -26.92 -3.97 15.67
C SER A 118 -26.92 -3.08 16.90
N THR A 119 -25.76 -2.92 17.54
CA THR A 119 -25.56 -2.00 18.67
C THR A 119 -24.94 -0.69 18.20
N PHE A 120 -25.61 0.44 18.46
CA PHE A 120 -25.08 1.78 18.16
C PHE A 120 -24.51 2.42 19.43
N ALA A 121 -23.20 2.60 19.50
CA ALA A 121 -22.53 3.29 20.61
C ALA A 121 -21.95 4.65 20.15
N ARG A 122 -22.12 5.69 20.98
CA ARG A 122 -21.66 7.07 20.69
C ARG A 122 -20.15 7.21 20.50
N GLU A 123 -19.36 6.26 20.98
CA GLU A 123 -17.90 6.33 21.02
C GLU A 123 -17.22 5.38 20.01
N ALA A 124 -17.98 4.57 19.27
CA ALA A 124 -17.45 3.44 18.49
C ALA A 124 -16.86 3.81 17.12
N ILE A 125 -16.86 5.09 16.72
CA ILE A 125 -16.34 5.51 15.42
C ILE A 125 -14.82 5.72 15.50
N SER A 126 -14.07 4.63 15.40
CA SER A 126 -12.63 4.68 15.15
C SER A 126 -12.40 5.03 13.66
N ASN A 127 -11.85 6.22 13.39
CA ASN A 127 -11.49 6.63 12.03
C ASN A 127 -10.32 5.77 11.50
N THR A 128 -10.64 4.79 10.67
CA THR A 128 -9.65 3.88 10.05
C THR A 128 -9.02 4.44 8.78
N HIS A 129 -9.48 5.61 8.28
CA HIS A 129 -9.01 6.15 7.00
C HIS A 129 -7.51 6.50 7.03
N ASN A 130 -6.98 6.84 8.20
CA ASN A 130 -5.57 7.17 8.38
C ASN A 130 -4.71 5.95 8.77
N LEU A 131 -5.33 4.78 8.97
CA LEU A 131 -4.63 3.56 9.33
C LEU A 131 -4.04 2.94 8.06
N HIS A 132 -2.72 3.08 7.92
CA HIS A 132 -1.96 2.55 6.80
C HIS A 132 -0.71 1.86 7.32
N VAL A 133 -0.14 0.98 6.50
CA VAL A 133 1.12 0.28 6.79
C VAL A 133 1.96 0.27 5.53
N PHE A 134 3.26 0.56 5.65
CA PHE A 134 4.22 0.50 4.55
C PHE A 134 4.80 -0.93 4.42
N PHE A 135 4.72 -1.49 3.22
CA PHE A 135 5.34 -2.77 2.83
C PHE A 135 5.91 -2.68 1.42
#